data_AF-A0A917RCJ1-F1
#
_entry.id   AF-A0A917RCJ1-F1
#
_cell.length_a   1.000
_cell.length_b   1.000
_cell.length_c   1.000
_cell.angle_alpha   90.00
_cell.angle_beta   90.00
_cell.angle_gamma   90.00
#
_symmetry.space_group_name_H-M   'P 1'
#
loop_
_entity.id
_entity.type
_entity.pdbx_description
1 polymer ?
#
loop_
_entity_poly.entity_id
_entity_poly.type
_entity_poly.pdbx_seq_one_letter_code
_entity_poly.pdbx_strand_id
1 'polypeptide(L)'
;MNAPIERLTQLVPPASTPSRKDWSLVEEEIGTPLPHDYKGLIDTYGGGLFDNCLWLLELGCENKHYDLLIEAKERAEAFELLWGHGEEKPNELEEEGSRVIPWATTENGEFVFWLTRPGQGPNTWTVMVNEGRGPEWERHQMTCTSFLVAVLEGDVRSEILWELPVSEHEFRPSGDFV
;
A
#
# COMPACT_ATOMS: atom_id res chain seq x y z
N MET A 1 -2.22 -14.01 -16.24
CA MET A 1 -1.18 -14.47 -15.30
C MET A 1 -0.45 -13.23 -14.85
N ASN A 2 -0.66 -12.84 -13.60
CA ASN A 2 -0.06 -11.63 -13.02
C ASN A 2 1.24 -12.09 -12.34
N ALA A 3 2.34 -12.10 -13.09
CA ALA A 3 3.60 -12.74 -12.70
C ALA A 3 4.11 -12.34 -11.30
N PRO A 4 3.97 -11.07 -10.85
CA PRO A 4 4.33 -10.70 -9.48
C PRO A 4 3.52 -11.41 -8.39
N ILE A 5 2.21 -11.59 -8.56
CA ILE A 5 1.37 -12.31 -7.58
C ILE A 5 1.76 -13.79 -7.52
N GLU A 6 2.00 -14.40 -8.68
CA GLU A 6 2.48 -15.79 -8.73
C GLU A 6 3.82 -15.94 -8.01
N ARG A 7 4.73 -14.97 -8.16
CA ARG A 7 5.99 -14.96 -7.41
C ARG A 7 5.76 -14.76 -5.91
N LEU A 8 4.91 -13.81 -5.55
CA LEU A 8 4.57 -13.52 -4.15
C LEU A 8 3.99 -14.75 -3.44
N THR A 9 3.08 -15.50 -4.07
CA THR A 9 2.50 -16.72 -3.49
C THR A 9 3.50 -17.87 -3.33
N GLN A 10 4.58 -17.89 -4.10
CA GLN A 10 5.68 -18.84 -3.91
C GLN A 10 6.59 -18.42 -2.75
N LEU A 11 6.80 -17.12 -2.57
CA LEU A 11 7.62 -16.55 -1.51
C LEU A 11 6.92 -16.59 -0.16
N VAL A 12 5.64 -16.19 -0.14
CA VAL A 12 4.78 -16.06 1.03
C VAL A 12 3.45 -16.75 0.73
N PRO A 13 3.29 -18.06 1.03
CA PRO A 13 2.04 -18.75 0.80
C PRO A 13 0.88 -18.11 1.58
N PRO A 14 -0.29 -17.86 0.96
CA PRO A 14 -1.43 -17.31 1.66
C PRO A 14 -1.95 -18.29 2.72
N ALA A 15 -2.28 -17.78 3.91
CA ALA A 15 -2.74 -18.60 5.03
C ALA A 15 -4.18 -19.15 4.83
N SER A 16 -5.04 -18.41 4.11
CA SER A 16 -6.42 -18.77 3.85
C SER A 16 -6.93 -18.08 2.58
N THR A 17 -8.11 -18.47 2.09
CA THR A 17 -8.78 -17.75 1.01
C THR A 17 -9.63 -16.62 1.58
N PRO A 18 -9.38 -15.36 1.22
CA PRO A 18 -10.11 -14.21 1.73
C PRO A 18 -11.54 -14.16 1.17
N SER A 19 -12.37 -13.32 1.78
CA SER A 19 -13.71 -13.04 1.26
C SER A 19 -13.62 -12.26 -0.06
N ARG A 20 -14.50 -12.59 -1.01
CA ARG A 20 -14.52 -11.91 -2.31
C ARG A 20 -15.04 -10.47 -2.16
N LYS A 21 -14.36 -9.52 -2.80
CA LYS A 21 -14.79 -8.12 -2.87
C LYS A 21 -15.67 -7.82 -4.08
N ASP A 22 -16.63 -6.93 -3.89
CA ASP A 22 -17.25 -6.20 -4.99
C ASP A 22 -16.41 -4.96 -5.30
N TRP A 23 -15.50 -5.12 -6.27
CA TRP A 23 -14.60 -4.05 -6.68
C TRP A 23 -15.32 -2.81 -7.18
N SER A 24 -16.54 -2.93 -7.70
CA SER A 24 -17.30 -1.78 -8.18
C SER A 24 -17.70 -0.87 -7.02
N LEU A 25 -18.17 -1.47 -5.91
CA LEU A 25 -18.49 -0.74 -4.68
C LEU A 25 -17.23 -0.15 -4.04
N VAL A 26 -16.14 -0.93 -4.01
CA VAL A 26 -14.85 -0.46 -3.46
C VAL A 26 -14.35 0.80 -4.19
N GLU A 27 -14.38 0.78 -5.53
CA GLU A 27 -13.93 1.90 -6.36
C GLU A 27 -14.88 3.10 -6.27
N GLU A 28 -16.17 2.87 -6.07
CA GLU A 28 -17.16 3.92 -5.82
C GLU A 28 -16.89 4.62 -4.47
N GLU A 29 -16.65 3.87 -3.40
CA GLU A 29 -16.37 4.42 -2.07
C GLU A 29 -15.04 5.21 -2.00
N ILE A 30 -14.00 4.72 -2.68
CA ILE A 30 -12.71 5.39 -2.80
C ILE A 30 -12.79 6.58 -3.79
N GLY A 31 -13.76 6.58 -4.69
CA GLY A 31 -13.95 7.62 -5.71
C GLY A 31 -12.95 7.55 -6.88
N THR A 32 -12.25 6.42 -7.06
CA THR A 32 -11.32 6.22 -8.17
C THR A 32 -11.11 4.73 -8.46
N PRO A 33 -10.86 4.35 -9.74
CA PRO A 33 -10.52 2.96 -10.03
C PRO A 33 -9.18 2.57 -9.42
N LEU A 34 -9.05 1.33 -8.98
CA LEU A 34 -7.84 0.80 -8.33
C LEU A 34 -7.00 -0.07 -9.29
N PRO A 35 -5.69 -0.20 -9.04
CA PRO A 35 -4.81 -1.04 -9.85
C PRO A 35 -5.27 -2.50 -9.86
N HIS A 36 -5.21 -3.15 -11.02
CA HIS A 36 -5.61 -4.56 -11.17
C HIS A 36 -4.74 -5.49 -10.31
N ASP A 37 -3.47 -5.16 -10.13
CA ASP A 37 -2.56 -5.98 -9.33
C ASP A 37 -2.86 -5.89 -7.84
N TYR A 38 -3.25 -4.72 -7.32
CA TYR A 38 -3.79 -4.60 -5.97
C TYR A 38 -5.07 -5.42 -5.78
N LYS A 39 -6.00 -5.37 -6.74
CA LYS A 39 -7.22 -6.18 -6.67
C LYS A 39 -6.89 -7.67 -6.58
N GLY A 40 -5.96 -8.13 -7.41
CA GLY A 40 -5.46 -9.50 -7.36
C GLY A 40 -4.76 -9.84 -6.05
N LEU A 41 -4.02 -8.88 -5.47
CA LEU A 41 -3.34 -9.05 -4.18
C LEU A 41 -4.35 -9.27 -3.05
N ILE A 42 -5.37 -8.41 -2.95
CA ILE A 42 -6.45 -8.55 -1.96
C ILE A 42 -7.31 -9.78 -2.22
N ASP A 43 -7.62 -10.11 -3.48
CA ASP A 43 -8.38 -11.34 -3.81
C ASP A 43 -7.57 -12.62 -3.46
N THR A 44 -6.26 -12.52 -3.28
CA THR A 44 -5.37 -13.64 -2.91
C THR A 44 -5.11 -13.71 -1.41
N TYR A 45 -4.85 -12.58 -0.76
CA TYR A 45 -4.40 -12.51 0.64
C TYR A 45 -5.43 -11.89 1.59
N GLY A 46 -6.34 -11.05 1.10
CA GLY A 46 -7.14 -10.15 1.92
C GLY A 46 -6.27 -9.06 2.56
N GLY A 47 -6.81 -8.36 3.56
CA GLY A 47 -6.00 -7.54 4.45
C GLY A 47 -5.22 -8.41 5.44
N GLY A 48 -4.04 -7.97 5.84
CA GLY A 48 -3.21 -8.73 6.78
C GLY A 48 -1.78 -8.21 6.86
N LEU A 49 -0.94 -8.96 7.57
CA LEU A 49 0.41 -8.57 7.93
C LEU A 49 1.43 -9.49 7.24
N PHE A 50 2.29 -8.90 6.42
CA PHE A 50 3.49 -9.54 5.85
C PHE A 50 4.66 -9.38 6.82
N ASP A 51 5.34 -10.50 7.10
CA ASP A 51 6.63 -10.57 7.80
C ASP A 51 6.66 -9.85 9.17
N ASN A 52 5.52 -9.79 9.85
CA ASN A 52 5.31 -9.01 11.09
C ASN A 52 5.73 -7.53 10.98
N CYS A 53 5.77 -6.99 9.77
CA CYS A 53 6.26 -5.64 9.50
C CYS A 53 5.24 -4.81 8.71
N LEU A 54 4.76 -5.32 7.58
CA LEU A 54 3.97 -4.55 6.61
C LEU A 54 2.51 -5.00 6.57
N TRP A 55 1.61 -4.12 6.98
CA TRP A 55 0.17 -4.27 6.88
C TRP A 55 -0.34 -3.93 5.49
N LEU A 56 -0.96 -4.89 4.83
CA LEU A 56 -1.76 -4.70 3.64
C LEU A 56 -3.13 -4.15 4.04
N LEU A 57 -3.41 -2.91 3.64
CA LEU A 57 -4.66 -2.22 3.92
C LEU A 57 -5.75 -2.76 3.01
N GLU A 58 -6.95 -2.98 3.57
CA GLU A 58 -8.09 -3.53 2.84
C GLU A 58 -9.32 -2.64 3.09
N LEU A 59 -10.14 -2.40 2.05
CA LEU A 59 -11.41 -1.70 2.27
C LEU A 59 -12.36 -2.60 3.07
N GLY A 60 -12.92 -2.05 4.14
CA GLY A 60 -13.84 -2.79 5.01
C GLY A 60 -13.10 -3.83 5.84
N CYS A 61 -11.82 -3.63 6.12
CA CYS A 61 -11.04 -4.47 7.01
C CYS A 61 -11.78 -4.65 8.35
N GLU A 62 -11.73 -5.88 8.91
CA GLU A 62 -12.33 -6.16 10.22
C GLU A 62 -11.64 -5.34 11.31
N ASN A 63 -10.31 -5.25 11.25
CA ASN A 63 -9.53 -4.33 12.06
C ASN A 63 -9.53 -2.92 11.44
N LYS A 64 -10.25 -1.99 12.07
CA LYS A 64 -10.43 -0.62 11.58
C LYS A 64 -9.15 0.22 11.55
N HIS A 65 -8.12 -0.17 12.29
CA HIS A 65 -6.80 0.47 12.20
C HIS A 65 -6.10 0.21 10.86
N TYR A 66 -6.56 -0.78 10.09
CA TYR A 66 -5.98 -1.16 8.80
C TYR A 66 -7.00 -1.06 7.65
N ASP A 67 -8.03 -0.23 7.83
CA ASP A 67 -9.01 0.05 6.79
C ASP A 67 -8.47 1.10 5.82
N LEU A 68 -8.38 0.73 4.54
CA LEU A 68 -7.81 1.59 3.51
C LEU A 68 -8.51 2.94 3.40
N LEU A 69 -9.85 2.99 3.50
CA LEU A 69 -10.60 4.24 3.28
C LEU A 69 -10.47 5.19 4.46
N ILE A 70 -10.38 4.65 5.68
CA ILE A 70 -10.12 5.46 6.88
C ILE A 70 -8.73 6.08 6.75
N GLU A 71 -7.70 5.26 6.50
CA GLU A 71 -6.33 5.74 6.36
C GLU A 71 -6.15 6.72 5.19
N ALA A 72 -6.82 6.49 4.06
CA ALA A 72 -6.76 7.40 2.92
C ALA A 72 -7.26 8.80 3.26
N LYS A 73 -8.35 8.91 4.03
CA LYS A 73 -8.90 10.19 4.46
C LYS A 73 -8.01 10.86 5.50
N GLU A 74 -7.62 10.12 6.53
CA GLU A 74 -6.81 10.66 7.62
C GLU A 74 -5.43 11.13 7.15
N ARG A 75 -4.78 10.38 6.24
CA ARG A 75 -3.47 10.78 5.68
C ARG A 75 -3.59 11.97 4.75
N ALA A 76 -4.63 12.05 3.91
CA ALA A 76 -4.85 13.22 3.07
C ALA A 76 -5.02 14.49 3.92
N GLU A 77 -5.85 14.43 4.97
CA GLU A 77 -6.05 15.58 5.89
C GLU A 77 -4.76 15.94 6.64
N ALA A 78 -4.02 14.94 7.13
CA ALA A 78 -2.76 15.16 7.84
C ALA A 78 -1.70 15.84 6.95
N PHE A 79 -1.51 15.37 5.71
CA PHE A 79 -0.52 15.96 4.81
C PHE A 79 -0.85 17.40 4.43
N GLU A 80 -2.12 17.73 4.15
CA GLU A 80 -2.52 19.10 3.87
C GLU A 80 -2.22 20.04 5.06
N LEU A 81 -2.41 19.56 6.30
CA LEU A 81 -2.06 20.32 7.50
C LEU A 81 -0.53 20.50 7.64
N LEU A 82 0.25 19.44 7.45
CA LEU A 82 1.71 19.45 7.59
C LEU A 82 2.35 20.37 6.55
N TRP A 83 1.96 20.25 5.27
CA TRP A 83 2.43 21.14 4.21
C TRP A 83 2.00 22.58 4.44
N GLY A 84 0.77 22.81 4.92
CA GLY A 84 0.30 24.14 5.32
C GLY A 84 1.10 24.77 6.47
N HIS A 85 1.75 23.95 7.30
CA HIS A 85 2.64 24.38 8.39
C HIS A 85 4.12 24.43 8.01
N GLY A 86 4.46 24.18 6.74
CA GLY A 86 5.81 24.37 6.21
C GLY A 86 6.68 23.11 6.15
N GLU A 87 6.09 21.91 6.32
CA GLU A 87 6.76 20.67 5.94
C GLU A 87 6.97 20.62 4.41
N GLU A 88 8.09 20.06 3.96
CA GLU A 88 8.40 19.97 2.54
C GLU A 88 7.45 19.00 1.84
N LYS A 89 6.76 19.49 0.80
CA LYS A 89 5.87 18.68 -0.02
C LYS A 89 6.67 17.98 -1.11
N PRO A 90 6.46 16.67 -1.37
CA PRO A 90 7.13 15.98 -2.47
C PRO A 90 6.83 16.64 -3.82
N ASN A 91 7.88 16.81 -4.63
CA ASN A 91 7.78 17.36 -5.99
C ASN A 91 6.74 16.62 -6.84
N GLU A 92 6.63 15.30 -6.63
CA GLU A 92 5.66 14.42 -7.27
C GLU A 92 4.19 14.84 -7.08
N LEU A 93 3.90 15.56 -5.99
CA LEU A 93 2.57 16.01 -5.57
C LEU A 93 2.34 17.51 -5.79
N GLU A 94 3.29 18.22 -6.40
CA GLU A 94 3.11 19.63 -6.77
C GLU A 94 2.18 19.81 -7.97
N GLU A 95 2.08 18.81 -8.85
CA GLU A 95 1.15 18.82 -9.97
C GLU A 95 -0.30 18.83 -9.46
N GLU A 96 -1.06 19.85 -9.86
CA GLU A 96 -2.46 20.02 -9.46
C GLU A 96 -3.30 18.78 -9.79
N GLY A 97 -4.07 18.30 -8.80
CA GLY A 97 -4.88 17.09 -8.92
C GLY A 97 -4.13 15.78 -8.65
N SER A 98 -2.83 15.84 -8.40
CA SER A 98 -2.08 14.68 -7.86
C SER A 98 -2.46 14.42 -6.42
N ARG A 99 -2.58 13.13 -6.06
CA ARG A 99 -2.84 12.69 -4.68
C ARG A 99 -2.20 11.34 -4.43
N VAL A 100 -2.00 11.04 -3.15
CA VAL A 100 -1.61 9.71 -2.68
C VAL A 100 -2.82 8.93 -2.14
N ILE A 101 -2.81 7.61 -2.33
CA ILE A 101 -3.77 6.69 -1.73
C ILE A 101 -2.98 5.57 -1.04
N PRO A 102 -3.11 5.38 0.28
CA PRO A 102 -2.35 4.35 0.99
C PRO A 102 -2.86 2.96 0.61
N TRP A 103 -1.95 2.00 0.55
CA TRP A 103 -2.28 0.58 0.35
C TRP A 103 -1.51 -0.34 1.29
N ALA A 104 -0.48 0.17 1.94
CA ALA A 104 0.15 -0.50 3.07
C ALA A 104 0.64 0.50 4.12
N THR A 105 0.83 0.00 5.33
CA THR A 105 1.50 0.70 6.43
C THR A 105 2.41 -0.27 7.17
N THR A 106 3.28 0.21 8.03
CA THR A 106 4.14 -0.62 8.88
C THR A 106 3.80 -0.45 10.36
N GLU A 107 4.29 -1.34 11.20
CA GLU A 107 4.21 -1.22 12.67
C GLU A 107 4.90 0.05 13.22
N ASN A 108 5.88 0.59 12.50
CA ASN A 108 6.61 1.79 12.91
C ASN A 108 5.94 3.09 12.44
N GLY A 109 4.92 2.99 11.58
CA GLY A 109 4.11 4.11 11.11
C GLY A 109 4.51 4.65 9.75
N GLU A 110 5.41 3.98 9.02
CA GLU A 110 5.65 4.27 7.62
C GLU A 110 4.39 3.93 6.80
N PHE A 111 4.18 4.65 5.70
CA PHE A 111 3.07 4.35 4.79
C PHE A 111 3.57 4.16 3.37
N VAL A 112 2.93 3.23 2.67
CA VAL A 112 3.16 2.95 1.26
C VAL A 112 1.91 3.30 0.48
N PHE A 113 2.10 4.14 -0.53
CA PHE A 113 1.04 4.79 -1.29
C PHE A 113 1.13 4.47 -2.77
N TRP A 114 0.00 4.61 -3.46
CA TRP A 114 -0.02 4.91 -4.88
C TRP A 114 -0.02 6.42 -5.07
N LEU A 115 0.87 6.91 -5.92
CA LEU A 115 0.78 8.25 -6.48
C LEU A 115 -0.15 8.23 -7.69
N THR A 116 -1.26 8.93 -7.56
CA THR A 116 -2.25 9.10 -8.62
C THR A 116 -2.08 10.48 -9.26
N ARG A 117 -2.20 10.55 -10.59
CA ARG A 117 -2.12 11.79 -11.36
C ARG A 117 -3.31 11.94 -12.30
N PRO A 118 -3.71 13.18 -12.63
CA PRO A 118 -4.72 13.43 -13.66
C PRO A 118 -4.35 12.76 -14.99
N GLY A 119 -5.33 12.10 -15.62
CA GLY A 119 -5.12 11.43 -16.91
C GLY A 119 -4.30 10.14 -16.87
N GLN A 120 -3.78 9.74 -15.70
CA GLN A 120 -3.03 8.50 -15.54
C GLN A 120 -3.92 7.34 -15.09
N GLY A 121 -3.88 6.23 -15.84
CA GLY A 121 -4.63 5.01 -15.50
C GLY A 121 -4.04 4.28 -14.28
N PRO A 122 -4.88 3.58 -13.48
CA PRO A 122 -4.49 3.02 -12.18
C PRO A 122 -3.37 1.98 -12.26
N ASN A 123 -3.33 1.20 -13.34
CA ASN A 123 -2.29 0.17 -13.54
C ASN A 123 -0.88 0.75 -13.80
N THR A 124 -0.74 2.07 -13.84
CA THR A 124 0.55 2.75 -14.06
C THR A 124 0.96 3.62 -12.87
N TRP A 125 0.14 3.67 -11.82
CA TRP A 125 0.46 4.45 -10.63
C TRP A 125 1.76 3.99 -10.00
N THR A 126 2.52 4.97 -9.52
CA THR A 126 3.85 4.78 -8.94
C THR A 126 3.72 4.51 -7.46
N VAL A 127 4.55 3.62 -6.91
CA VAL A 127 4.63 3.42 -5.47
C VAL A 127 5.44 4.56 -4.84
N MET A 128 4.91 5.15 -3.77
CA MET A 128 5.69 6.05 -2.90
C MET A 128 5.70 5.53 -1.47
N VAL A 129 6.81 5.71 -0.77
CA VAL A 129 6.96 5.38 0.65
C VAL A 129 7.21 6.68 1.42
N ASN A 130 6.50 6.90 2.52
CA ASN A 130 6.78 8.00 3.45
C ASN A 130 7.23 7.44 4.80
N GLU A 131 8.19 8.12 5.42
CA GLU A 131 8.75 7.73 6.73
C GLU A 131 7.77 7.90 7.90
N GLY A 132 6.57 8.41 7.66
CA GLY A 132 5.49 8.55 8.64
C GLY A 132 5.67 9.68 9.65
N ARG A 133 6.91 9.96 10.08
CA ARG A 133 7.25 11.00 11.07
C ARG A 133 8.21 12.05 10.53
N GLY A 134 8.05 12.40 9.26
CA GLY A 134 8.80 13.47 8.63
C GLY A 134 8.59 13.57 7.12
N PRO A 135 9.35 14.50 6.49
CA PRO A 135 9.16 14.88 5.10
C PRO A 135 9.84 13.94 4.11
N GLU A 136 10.51 12.86 4.53
CA GLU A 136 11.22 11.99 3.60
C GLU A 136 10.25 11.07 2.83
N TRP A 137 10.50 10.98 1.52
CA TRP A 137 9.76 10.13 0.61
C TRP A 137 10.68 9.39 -0.34
N GLU A 138 10.32 8.15 -0.64
CA GLU A 138 10.93 7.40 -1.73
C GLU A 138 9.93 7.15 -2.85
N ARG A 139 10.42 7.12 -4.09
CA ARG A 139 9.63 6.85 -5.29
C ARG A 139 10.13 5.60 -5.99
N HIS A 140 9.23 4.65 -6.20
CA HIS A 140 9.49 3.38 -6.86
C HIS A 140 8.55 3.21 -8.06
N GLN A 141 9.09 3.31 -9.27
CA GLN A 141 8.31 3.22 -10.52
C GLN A 141 7.95 1.77 -10.86
N MET A 142 7.11 1.18 -10.02
CA MET A 142 6.67 -0.21 -10.04
C MET A 142 5.21 -0.28 -9.62
N THR A 143 4.54 -1.39 -9.93
CA THR A 143 3.20 -1.68 -9.38
C THR A 143 3.33 -2.13 -7.92
N CYS A 144 2.25 -2.13 -7.13
CA CYS A 144 2.35 -2.48 -5.70
C CYS A 144 2.81 -3.93 -5.49
N THR A 145 2.33 -4.86 -6.30
CA THR A 145 2.75 -6.27 -6.22
C THR A 145 4.20 -6.46 -6.62
N SER A 146 4.67 -5.74 -7.65
CA SER A 146 6.07 -5.79 -8.08
C SER A 146 7.00 -5.18 -7.04
N PHE A 147 6.59 -4.08 -6.40
CA PHE A 147 7.33 -3.46 -5.31
C PHE A 147 7.39 -4.36 -4.09
N LEU A 148 6.26 -4.95 -3.67
CA LEU A 148 6.22 -5.86 -2.52
C LEU A 148 7.14 -7.05 -2.73
N VAL A 149 7.07 -7.73 -3.89
CA VAL A 149 8.00 -8.82 -4.21
C VAL A 149 9.46 -8.36 -4.17
N ALA A 150 9.78 -7.23 -4.80
CA ALA A 150 11.16 -6.75 -4.86
C ALA A 150 11.72 -6.36 -3.48
N VAL A 151 10.89 -5.80 -2.59
CA VAL A 151 11.29 -5.50 -1.21
C VAL A 151 11.51 -6.79 -0.41
N LEU A 152 10.59 -7.75 -0.51
CA LEU A 152 10.71 -9.04 0.20
C LEU A 152 11.89 -9.89 -0.30
N GLU A 153 12.25 -9.80 -1.57
CA GLU A 153 13.43 -10.48 -2.12
C GLU A 153 14.74 -9.71 -1.88
N GLY A 154 14.65 -8.44 -1.46
CA GLY A 154 15.81 -7.56 -1.27
C GLY A 154 16.39 -6.98 -2.57
N ASP A 155 15.66 -7.10 -3.68
CA ASP A 155 15.99 -6.49 -4.98
C ASP A 155 15.79 -4.97 -4.97
N VAL A 156 14.86 -4.49 -4.13
CA VAL A 156 14.69 -3.07 -3.79
C VAL A 156 15.04 -2.88 -2.33
N ARG A 157 16.01 -2.00 -2.07
CA ARG A 157 16.35 -1.54 -0.73
C ARG A 157 15.78 -0.15 -0.52
N SER A 158 14.91 -0.04 0.48
CA SER A 158 14.37 1.23 0.96
C SER A 158 15.18 1.66 2.18
N GLU A 159 15.58 2.91 2.24
CA GLU A 159 16.14 3.52 3.45
C GLU A 159 15.03 3.74 4.49
N ILE A 160 13.78 3.87 4.04
CA ILE A 160 12.60 4.02 4.89
C ILE A 160 12.09 2.67 5.42
N LEU A 161 11.92 1.65 4.57
CA LEU A 161 11.49 0.29 4.98
C LEU A 161 12.68 -0.59 5.38
N TRP A 162 13.50 -0.11 6.31
CA TRP A 162 14.78 -0.73 6.67
C TRP A 162 14.66 -2.10 7.37
N GLU A 163 13.47 -2.48 7.84
CA GLU A 163 13.21 -3.80 8.46
C GLU A 163 13.09 -4.93 7.43
N LEU A 164 12.90 -4.62 6.15
CA LEU A 164 12.73 -5.59 5.07
C LEU A 164 13.98 -5.67 4.16
N PRO A 165 14.30 -6.85 3.61
CA PRO A 165 13.63 -8.14 3.81
C PRO A 165 14.07 -8.86 5.10
N VAL A 166 13.20 -9.74 5.59
CA VAL A 166 13.54 -10.72 6.62
C VAL A 166 13.98 -12.06 5.99
N SER A 167 14.51 -12.99 6.79
CA SER A 167 15.02 -14.27 6.28
C SER A 167 13.96 -15.33 6.01
N GLU A 168 12.82 -15.25 6.72
CA GLU A 168 11.70 -16.18 6.58
C GLU A 168 10.44 -15.35 6.41
N HIS A 169 9.68 -15.64 5.35
CA HIS A 169 8.49 -14.86 5.04
C HIS A 169 7.22 -15.53 5.53
N GLU A 170 6.31 -14.73 6.07
CA GLU A 170 4.99 -15.19 6.51
C GLU A 170 3.91 -14.15 6.24
N PHE A 171 2.67 -14.62 6.14
CA PHE A 171 1.50 -13.76 6.06
C PHE A 171 0.47 -14.15 7.12
N ARG A 172 -0.02 -13.17 7.87
CA ARG A 172 -1.05 -13.34 8.89
C ARG A 172 -2.30 -12.53 8.52
N PRO A 173 -3.46 -13.16 8.31
CA PRO A 173 -4.70 -12.44 7.98
C PRO A 173 -5.07 -11.43 9.06
N SER A 174 -5.69 -10.31 8.67
CA SER A 174 -6.09 -9.26 9.62
C SER A 174 -7.06 -9.73 10.71
N GLY A 175 -7.88 -10.74 10.42
CA GLY A 175 -8.78 -11.39 11.37
C GLY A 175 -8.09 -12.06 12.57
N ASP A 176 -6.78 -12.33 12.49
CA ASP A 176 -6.00 -12.89 13.61
C ASP A 176 -5.71 -11.84 14.70
N PHE A 177 -6.05 -10.57 14.46
CA PHE A 177 -5.69 -9.41 15.30
C PHE A 177 -6.90 -8.59 15.75
N VAL A 178 -8.10 -9.20 15.76
CA VAL A 178 -9.37 -8.58 16.17
C VAL A 178 -9.77 -9.02 17.58
#